data_AF-A0A6I6QYJ7-F1
#
_entry.id   AF-A0A6I6QYJ7-F1
#
_cell.length_a   1.000
_cell.length_b   1.000
_cell.length_c   1.000
_cell.angle_alpha   90.00
_cell.angle_beta   90.00
_cell.angle_gamma   90.00
#
_symmetry.space_group_name_H-M   'P 1'
#
loop_
_entity.id
_entity.type
_entity.pdbx_description
1 polymer ?
#
loop_
_entity_poly.entity_id
_entity_poly.type
_entity_poly.pdbx_seq_one_letter_code
_entity_poly.pdbx_strand_id
1 'polypeptide(L)'
;MRRTLSRLWGAYRWFRVACYVGGALSGTSLGSALVWLAYRFRRLGELATDSPEYASDQRLLPAPHMPDLSSWARPALAALAVLAALLVVRALLRWPMKKPDNPFDRDPRRLFTDSDRAWIDSCCQGRCEHRYLFGLLRCRYKAQQLDHWYPYAKGGATSRRNLVDLCARHNNRKSDHVPTRLQTAMLAHARLKYFPPEWRGYCRPDGLADDPDRDATDEA
;
A
#
# COMPACT_ATOMS: atom_id res chain seq x y z
N MET A 1 -7.28 -24.87 6.58
CA MET A 1 -6.73 -23.60 6.01
C MET A 1 -7.80 -22.65 5.47
N ARG A 2 -8.76 -23.08 4.61
CA ARG A 2 -9.81 -22.18 4.08
C ARG A 2 -10.76 -21.60 5.13
N ARG A 3 -11.18 -22.40 6.12
CA ARG A 3 -12.06 -21.95 7.22
C ARG A 3 -11.37 -20.95 8.16
N THR A 4 -10.06 -21.05 8.33
CA THR A 4 -9.27 -20.13 9.15
C THR A 4 -9.12 -18.77 8.46
N LEU A 5 -8.87 -18.78 7.14
CA LEU A 5 -8.81 -17.57 6.32
C LEU A 5 -10.17 -16.84 6.23
N SER A 6 -11.29 -17.57 6.14
CA SER A 6 -12.62 -16.94 6.13
C SER A 6 -12.98 -16.31 7.47
N ARG A 7 -12.57 -16.93 8.59
CA ARG A 7 -12.74 -16.36 9.94
C ARG A 7 -11.89 -15.10 10.14
N LEU A 8 -10.63 -15.12 9.70
CA LEU A 8 -9.76 -13.94 9.73
C LEU A 8 -10.29 -12.79 8.86
N TRP A 9 -10.86 -13.10 7.70
CA TRP A 9 -11.50 -12.10 6.83
C TRP A 9 -12.78 -11.51 7.45
N GLY A 10 -13.59 -12.37 8.10
CA GLY A 10 -14.75 -11.92 8.86
C GLY A 10 -14.37 -11.00 10.02
N ALA A 11 -13.33 -11.36 10.78
CA ALA A 11 -12.78 -10.55 11.87
C ALA A 11 -12.22 -9.22 11.36
N TYR A 12 -11.48 -9.21 10.25
CA TYR A 12 -11.00 -7.98 9.61
C TYR A 12 -12.14 -7.06 9.16
N ARG A 13 -13.23 -7.62 8.62
CA ARG A 13 -14.40 -6.84 8.21
C ARG A 13 -15.05 -6.14 9.40
N TRP A 14 -15.23 -6.85 10.51
CA TRP A 14 -15.77 -6.29 11.75
C TRP A 14 -14.84 -5.28 12.41
N PHE A 15 -13.53 -5.55 12.44
CA PHE A 15 -12.52 -4.61 12.93
C PHE A 15 -12.57 -3.29 12.14
N ARG A 16 -12.68 -3.36 10.81
CA ARG A 16 -12.77 -2.17 9.96
C ARG A 16 -14.05 -1.36 10.22
N VAL A 17 -15.19 -2.04 10.42
CA VAL A 17 -16.44 -1.38 10.81
C VAL A 17 -16.31 -0.73 12.18
N ALA A 18 -15.71 -1.41 13.16
CA ALA A 18 -15.46 -0.87 14.49
C ALA A 18 -14.57 0.37 14.46
N CYS A 19 -13.54 0.41 13.60
CA CYS A 19 -12.71 1.61 13.41
C CYS A 19 -13.51 2.79 12.81
N TYR A 20 -14.39 2.53 11.84
CA TYR A 20 -15.23 3.59 11.26
C TYR A 20 -16.25 4.14 12.26
N VAL A 21 -16.91 3.25 13.02
CA VAL A 21 -17.86 3.64 14.07
C VAL A 21 -17.14 4.36 15.20
N GLY A 22 -15.98 3.87 15.65
CA GLY A 22 -15.15 4.53 16.66
C GLY A 22 -14.68 5.91 16.21
N GLY A 23 -14.25 6.06 14.95
CA GLY A 23 -13.90 7.36 14.37
C GLY A 23 -15.09 8.33 14.31
N ALA A 24 -16.28 7.86 13.95
CA ALA A 24 -17.50 8.66 13.93
C ALA A 24 -17.92 9.13 15.34
N LEU A 25 -17.86 8.24 16.33
CA LEU A 25 -18.16 8.54 17.74
C LEU A 25 -17.11 9.49 18.37
N SER A 26 -15.86 9.39 17.94
CA SER A 26 -14.80 10.33 18.34
C SER A 26 -15.04 11.72 17.74
N GLY A 27 -15.51 11.77 16.49
CA GLY A 27 -15.88 13.02 15.80
C GLY A 27 -17.06 13.74 16.45
N THR A 28 -18.09 13.02 16.90
CA THR A 28 -19.21 13.61 17.64
C THR A 28 -18.75 14.15 19.00
N SER A 29 -17.84 13.45 19.69
CA SER A 29 -17.26 13.90 20.96
C SER A 29 -16.45 15.19 20.80
N LEU A 30 -15.67 15.30 19.72
CA LEU A 30 -14.92 16.52 19.39
C LEU A 30 -15.86 17.70 19.06
N GLY A 31 -16.92 17.44 18.30
CA GLY A 31 -17.95 18.43 17.99
C GLY A 31 -18.66 18.96 19.24
N SER A 32 -19.05 18.07 20.16
CA SER A 32 -19.64 18.44 21.44
C SER A 32 -18.69 19.26 22.32
N ALA A 33 -17.40 18.93 22.33
CA ALA A 33 -16.38 19.70 23.07
C ALA A 33 -16.21 21.11 22.49
N LEU A 34 -16.20 21.26 21.16
CA LEU A 34 -16.10 22.56 20.48
C LEU A 34 -17.35 23.43 20.72
N VAL A 35 -18.55 22.83 20.68
CA VAL A 35 -19.81 23.53 21.01
C VAL A 35 -19.82 24.00 22.47
N TRP A 36 -19.36 23.16 23.39
CA TRP A 36 -19.24 23.52 24.80
C TRP A 36 -18.22 24.65 25.03
N LEU A 37 -17.07 24.62 24.36
CA LEU A 37 -16.06 25.68 24.39
C LEU A 37 -16.61 27.00 23.83
N ALA A 38 -17.31 26.97 22.70
CA ALA A 38 -17.93 28.15 22.10
C ALA A 38 -19.01 28.74 23.01
N TYR A 39 -19.86 27.88 23.61
CA TYR A 39 -20.83 28.29 24.62
C TYR A 39 -20.15 28.95 25.83
N ARG A 40 -19.03 28.37 26.30
CA ARG A 40 -18.27 28.90 27.44
C ARG A 40 -17.66 30.27 27.15
N PHE A 41 -17.03 30.46 25.98
CA PHE A 41 -16.47 31.75 25.59
C PHE A 41 -17.56 32.83 25.46
N ARG A 42 -18.72 32.48 24.89
CA ARG A 42 -19.85 33.40 24.80
C ARG A 42 -20.35 33.83 26.19
N ARG A 43 -20.50 32.89 27.12
CA ARG A 43 -20.89 33.17 28.52
C ARG A 43 -19.87 34.03 29.26
N LEU A 44 -18.57 33.82 29.01
CA LEU A 44 -17.51 34.66 29.58
C LEU A 44 -17.56 36.09 29.02
N GLY A 45 -17.86 36.25 27.73
CA GLY A 45 -18.10 37.56 27.12
C GLY A 45 -19.30 38.28 27.71
N GLU A 46 -20.43 37.57 27.88
CA GLU A 46 -21.65 38.09 28.52
C GLU A 46 -21.38 38.55 29.97
N LEU A 47 -20.62 37.77 30.74
CA LEU A 47 -20.22 38.12 32.12
C LEU A 47 -19.21 39.29 32.18
N ALA A 48 -18.41 39.49 31.13
CA ALA A 48 -17.47 40.62 31.05
C ALA A 48 -18.16 41.94 30.69
N THR A 49 -19.39 41.88 30.15
CA THR A 49 -20.24 43.04 29.83
C THR A 49 -21.21 43.43 30.95
N ASP A 50 -21.34 42.63 32.01
CA ASP A 50 -22.18 42.98 33.17
C ASP A 50 -21.53 44.07 34.02
N SER A 51 -22.35 45.04 34.42
CA SER A 51 -21.94 46.25 35.13
C SER A 51 -21.22 45.95 36.46
N PRO A 52 -20.16 46.71 36.81
CA PRO A 52 -19.31 46.44 37.97
C PRO A 52 -20.04 46.51 39.32
N GLU A 53 -21.22 47.14 39.38
CA GLU A 53 -22.04 47.20 40.61
C GLU A 53 -22.57 45.84 41.09
N TYR A 54 -22.60 44.79 40.25
CA TYR A 54 -23.01 43.43 40.64
C TYR A 54 -21.83 42.46 40.82
N ALA A 55 -20.57 42.93 40.68
CA ALA A 55 -19.39 42.07 40.80
C ALA A 55 -19.14 41.54 42.23
N SER A 56 -19.65 42.23 43.26
CA SER A 56 -19.44 41.86 44.67
C SER A 56 -20.34 40.72 45.16
N ASP A 57 -21.42 40.41 44.44
CA ASP A 57 -22.41 39.38 44.84
C ASP A 57 -22.23 38.04 44.10
N GLN A 58 -21.19 37.94 43.27
CA GLN A 58 -20.79 36.67 42.69
C GLN A 58 -20.19 35.80 43.79
N ARG A 59 -21.03 35.01 44.48
CA ARG A 59 -20.57 33.82 45.22
C ARG A 59 -19.67 33.06 44.27
N LEU A 60 -18.37 33.12 44.55
CA LEU A 60 -17.31 32.48 43.78
C LEU A 60 -17.69 31.01 43.63
N LEU A 61 -18.30 30.66 42.49
CA LEU A 61 -18.48 29.27 42.12
C LEU A 61 -17.08 28.67 42.13
N PRO A 62 -16.87 27.52 42.80
CA PRO A 62 -15.54 26.93 42.87
C PRO A 62 -14.99 26.83 41.45
N ALA A 63 -13.77 27.31 41.26
CA ALA A 63 -13.12 27.29 39.97
C ALA A 63 -13.26 25.86 39.42
N PRO A 64 -13.83 25.67 38.21
CA PRO A 64 -14.02 24.34 37.68
C PRO A 64 -12.66 23.65 37.63
N HIS A 65 -12.55 22.52 38.31
CA HIS A 65 -11.36 21.67 38.25
C HIS A 65 -11.14 21.30 36.78
N MET A 66 -10.12 21.90 36.18
CA MET A 66 -9.68 21.53 34.84
C MET A 66 -9.08 20.13 34.96
N PRO A 67 -9.60 19.13 34.23
CA PRO A 67 -9.03 17.79 34.28
C PRO A 67 -7.56 17.86 33.87
N ASP A 68 -6.69 17.18 34.61
CA ASP A 68 -5.27 17.10 34.30
C ASP A 68 -5.06 16.36 32.96
N LEU A 69 -4.92 17.15 31.90
CA LEU A 69 -4.70 16.68 30.54
C LEU A 69 -3.32 15.99 30.37
N SER A 70 -2.38 16.17 31.31
CA SER A 70 -1.05 15.56 31.24
C SER A 70 -1.11 14.03 31.25
N SER A 71 -2.10 13.47 31.96
CA SER A 71 -2.36 12.03 32.03
C SER A 71 -2.83 11.43 30.68
N TRP A 72 -3.40 12.25 29.80
CA TRP A 72 -3.88 11.84 28.46
C TRP A 72 -2.88 12.16 27.34
N ALA A 73 -1.97 13.11 27.57
CA ALA A 73 -0.99 13.53 26.57
C ALA A 73 -0.06 12.39 26.14
N ARG A 74 0.47 11.61 27.10
CA ARG A 74 1.38 10.49 26.82
C ARG A 74 0.73 9.35 26.01
N PRO A 75 -0.45 8.81 26.39
CA PRO A 75 -1.11 7.79 25.57
C PRO A 75 -1.57 8.33 24.21
N ALA A 76 -1.98 9.60 24.12
CA ALA A 76 -2.33 10.22 22.84
C ALA A 76 -1.11 10.31 21.90
N LEU A 77 0.04 10.76 22.39
CA LEU A 77 1.29 10.80 21.62
C LEU A 77 1.73 9.40 21.18
N ALA A 78 1.63 8.40 22.07
CA ALA A 78 1.93 7.02 21.73
C ALA A 78 1.00 6.48 20.62
N ALA A 79 -0.31 6.76 20.70
CA ALA A 79 -1.27 6.37 19.68
C ALA A 79 -0.97 7.04 18.32
N LEU A 80 -0.64 8.34 18.32
CA LEU A 80 -0.24 9.07 17.12
C LEU A 80 1.05 8.52 16.51
N ALA A 81 2.04 8.17 17.33
CA ALA A 81 3.28 7.55 16.86
C ALA A 81 3.03 6.19 16.21
N VAL A 82 2.18 5.34 16.81
CA VAL A 82 1.78 4.05 16.22
C VAL A 82 1.05 4.26 14.90
N LEU A 83 0.11 5.22 14.84
CA LEU A 83 -0.60 5.55 13.60
C LEU A 83 0.37 6.01 12.51
N ALA A 84 1.30 6.91 12.83
CA ALA A 84 2.32 7.38 11.90
C ALA A 84 3.18 6.22 11.38
N ALA A 85 3.64 5.33 12.26
CA ALA A 85 4.40 4.14 11.88
C ALA A 85 3.60 3.23 10.92
N LEU A 86 2.32 2.99 11.19
CA LEU A 86 1.45 2.21 10.31
C LEU A 86 1.27 2.85 8.94
N LEU A 87 1.14 4.18 8.88
CA LEU A 87 1.05 4.92 7.63
C LEU A 87 2.35 4.85 6.82
N VAL A 88 3.50 4.97 7.48
CA VAL A 88 4.83 4.81 6.85
C VAL A 88 4.99 3.40 6.29
N VAL A 89 4.71 2.36 7.09
CA VAL A 89 4.76 0.96 6.63
C VAL A 89 3.83 0.76 5.45
N ARG A 90 2.59 1.28 5.52
CA ARG A 90 1.63 1.20 4.40
C ARG A 90 2.17 1.89 3.14
N ALA A 91 2.77 3.07 3.27
CA ALA A 91 3.35 3.80 2.14
C ALA A 91 4.50 2.99 1.50
N LEU A 92 5.39 2.42 2.30
CA LEU A 92 6.50 1.58 1.82
C LEU A 92 6.00 0.31 1.11
N LEU A 93 4.99 -0.38 1.66
CA LEU A 93 4.40 -1.57 1.05
C LEU A 93 3.70 -1.27 -0.29
N ARG A 94 3.26 -0.02 -0.49
CA ARG A 94 2.56 0.46 -1.68
C ARG A 94 3.44 1.29 -2.62
N TRP A 95 4.74 1.42 -2.32
CA TRP A 95 5.64 2.23 -3.11
C TRP A 95 5.82 1.65 -4.52
N PRO A 96 5.34 2.34 -5.58
CA PRO A 96 5.36 1.82 -6.94
C PRO A 96 6.79 1.70 -7.48
N MET A 97 7.00 0.84 -8.46
CA MET A 97 8.21 0.89 -9.28
C MET A 97 8.34 2.26 -9.96
N LYS A 98 9.59 2.69 -10.21
CA LYS A 98 9.87 3.86 -11.05
C LYS A 98 9.44 3.52 -12.50
N LYS A 99 8.92 4.50 -13.24
CA LYS A 99 8.72 4.37 -14.69
C LYS A 99 10.06 4.00 -15.33
N PRO A 100 10.13 2.93 -16.16
CA PRO A 100 11.34 2.61 -16.90
C PRO A 100 11.66 3.73 -17.89
N ASP A 101 12.95 4.01 -18.04
CA ASP A 101 13.46 5.06 -18.90
C ASP A 101 13.75 4.49 -20.29
N ASN A 102 12.68 4.24 -21.04
CA ASN A 102 12.73 3.74 -22.40
C ASN A 102 12.63 4.90 -23.40
N PRO A 103 13.18 4.79 -24.62
CA PRO A 103 13.09 5.83 -25.65
C PRO A 103 11.69 6.00 -26.25
N PHE A 104 10.67 5.34 -25.68
CA PHE A 104 9.30 5.34 -26.14
C PHE A 104 8.33 5.45 -24.96
N ASP A 105 7.17 6.07 -25.20
CA ASP A 105 6.06 6.07 -24.24
C ASP A 105 5.25 4.77 -24.28
N ARG A 106 5.23 4.10 -25.43
CA ARG A 106 4.69 2.75 -25.64
C ARG A 106 5.57 2.05 -26.65
N ASP A 107 6.05 0.87 -26.30
CA ASP A 107 6.88 0.06 -27.19
C ASP A 107 6.14 -0.19 -28.52
N PRO A 108 6.75 0.00 -29.70
CA PRO A 108 6.11 -0.38 -30.97
C PRO A 108 5.66 -1.85 -31.02
N ARG A 109 6.38 -2.75 -30.32
CA ARG A 109 6.02 -4.15 -30.18
C ARG A 109 5.22 -4.33 -28.90
N ARG A 110 3.95 -4.77 -29.01
CA ARG A 110 3.12 -5.11 -27.85
C ARG A 110 3.15 -6.59 -27.48
N LEU A 111 3.19 -7.47 -28.48
CA LEU A 111 3.02 -8.90 -28.27
C LEU A 111 4.38 -9.58 -28.15
N PHE A 112 4.46 -10.50 -27.19
CA PHE A 112 5.58 -11.43 -27.08
C PHE A 112 5.48 -12.51 -28.16
N THR A 113 6.63 -13.05 -28.55
CA THR A 113 6.72 -14.10 -29.59
C THR A 113 6.53 -15.50 -29.01
N ASP A 114 6.34 -16.49 -29.87
CA ASP A 114 6.34 -17.90 -29.45
C ASP A 114 7.69 -18.35 -28.87
N SER A 115 8.80 -17.71 -29.31
CA SER A 115 10.12 -17.95 -28.73
C SER A 115 10.20 -17.45 -27.27
N ASP A 116 9.56 -16.33 -26.97
CA ASP A 116 9.49 -15.80 -25.61
C ASP A 116 8.60 -16.66 -24.73
N ARG A 117 7.52 -17.21 -25.29
CA ARG A 117 6.68 -18.21 -24.63
C ARG A 117 7.47 -19.46 -24.25
N ALA A 118 8.17 -20.05 -25.22
CA ALA A 118 8.98 -21.25 -24.99
C ALA A 118 10.07 -20.99 -23.94
N TRP A 119 10.72 -19.83 -24.01
CA TRP A 119 11.73 -19.40 -23.04
C TRP A 119 11.14 -19.28 -21.62
N ILE A 120 10.08 -18.51 -21.42
CA ILE A 120 9.51 -18.31 -20.08
C ILE A 120 8.85 -19.57 -19.54
N ASP A 121 8.24 -20.40 -20.39
CA ASP A 121 7.69 -21.71 -20.01
C ASP A 121 8.79 -22.64 -19.52
N SER A 122 9.97 -22.64 -20.16
CA SER A 122 11.13 -23.43 -19.71
C SER A 122 11.65 -22.95 -18.35
N CYS A 123 11.70 -21.64 -18.12
CA CYS A 123 12.10 -21.05 -16.85
C CYS A 123 11.06 -21.33 -15.75
N CYS A 124 9.78 -21.23 -16.09
CA CYS A 124 8.67 -21.30 -15.15
C CYS A 124 8.12 -22.71 -14.94
N GLN A 125 8.52 -23.68 -15.76
CA GLN A 125 7.95 -25.03 -15.85
C GLN A 125 6.43 -24.99 -16.08
N GLY A 126 5.98 -24.07 -16.95
CA GLY A 126 4.57 -23.86 -17.29
C GLY A 126 3.66 -23.41 -16.13
N ARG A 127 4.24 -22.95 -15.02
CA ARG A 127 3.50 -22.58 -13.79
C ARG A 127 3.40 -21.07 -13.64
N CYS A 128 2.25 -20.58 -13.18
CA CYS A 128 2.04 -19.15 -12.97
C CYS A 128 3.05 -18.52 -11.99
N GLU A 129 3.56 -17.34 -12.31
CA GLU A 129 4.56 -16.60 -11.50
C GLU A 129 3.96 -15.83 -10.31
N HIS A 130 2.63 -15.68 -10.26
CA HIS A 130 1.97 -14.96 -9.16
C HIS A 130 2.31 -15.57 -7.80
N ARG A 131 2.57 -14.71 -6.82
CA ARG A 131 2.97 -15.11 -5.46
C ARG A 131 2.02 -14.57 -4.40
N TYR A 132 1.76 -15.41 -3.40
CA TYR A 132 0.99 -15.09 -2.19
C TYR A 132 1.90 -14.87 -0.98
N LEU A 133 1.33 -14.33 0.10
CA LEU A 133 1.96 -14.23 1.42
C LEU A 133 3.37 -13.62 1.35
N PHE A 134 3.49 -12.41 0.82
CA PHE A 134 4.79 -11.73 0.70
C PHE A 134 5.86 -12.54 -0.05
N GLY A 135 5.46 -13.36 -1.03
CA GLY A 135 6.40 -14.04 -1.95
C GLY A 135 6.66 -15.49 -1.63
N LEU A 136 6.15 -15.98 -0.50
CA LEU A 136 6.41 -17.33 0.01
C LEU A 136 5.82 -18.42 -0.88
N LEU A 137 4.58 -18.26 -1.33
CA LEU A 137 3.87 -19.31 -2.07
C LEU A 137 3.63 -18.92 -3.52
N ARG A 138 4.09 -19.74 -4.46
CA ARG A 138 3.80 -19.59 -5.89
C ARG A 138 2.44 -20.20 -6.23
N CYS A 139 1.68 -19.52 -7.08
CA CYS A 139 0.44 -20.03 -7.67
C CYS A 139 0.65 -21.43 -8.25
N ARG A 140 -0.26 -22.38 -7.99
CA ARG A 140 -0.17 -23.78 -8.47
C ARG A 140 -0.78 -24.01 -9.86
N TYR A 141 -1.48 -23.02 -10.41
CA TYR A 141 -2.15 -23.15 -11.71
C TYR A 141 -1.17 -22.99 -12.86
N LYS A 142 -1.47 -23.69 -13.97
CA LYS A 142 -0.76 -23.54 -15.24
C LYS A 142 -0.82 -22.08 -15.68
N ALA A 143 0.29 -21.59 -16.20
CA ALA A 143 0.34 -20.30 -16.84
C ALA A 143 -0.31 -20.37 -18.24
N GLN A 144 -0.85 -19.25 -18.70
CA GLN A 144 -1.71 -19.20 -19.89
C GLN A 144 -1.44 -17.94 -20.71
N GLN A 145 -1.12 -16.83 -20.04
CA GLN A 145 -1.03 -15.52 -20.66
C GLN A 145 0.32 -14.89 -20.30
N LEU A 146 1.03 -14.49 -21.34
CA LEU A 146 2.20 -13.63 -21.25
C LEU A 146 1.73 -12.20 -21.01
N ASP A 147 2.38 -11.51 -20.08
CA ASP A 147 2.06 -10.14 -19.73
C ASP A 147 3.33 -9.37 -19.36
N HIS A 148 3.25 -8.04 -19.35
CA HIS A 148 4.34 -7.16 -18.96
C HIS A 148 4.30 -6.92 -17.46
N TRP A 149 5.38 -7.18 -16.73
CA TRP A 149 5.47 -6.88 -15.30
C TRP A 149 5.19 -5.40 -15.05
N TYR A 150 5.98 -4.51 -15.66
CA TYR A 150 5.65 -3.10 -15.79
C TYR A 150 4.72 -2.89 -17.00
N PRO A 151 3.51 -2.33 -16.84
CA PRO A 151 2.50 -2.30 -17.90
C PRO A 151 2.97 -1.61 -19.19
N TYR A 152 2.77 -2.28 -20.33
CA TYR A 152 3.03 -1.75 -21.67
C TYR A 152 2.40 -0.36 -21.88
N ALA A 153 1.14 -0.19 -21.49
CA ALA A 153 0.40 1.07 -21.66
C ALA A 153 1.01 2.26 -20.89
N LYS A 154 1.95 2.01 -19.97
CA LYS A 154 2.63 3.00 -19.12
C LYS A 154 4.13 3.12 -19.45
N GLY A 155 4.58 2.55 -20.57
CA GLY A 155 5.96 2.63 -21.04
C GLY A 155 6.84 1.42 -20.74
N GLY A 156 6.26 0.30 -20.28
CA GLY A 156 7.00 -0.95 -20.15
C GLY A 156 7.36 -1.55 -21.52
N ALA A 157 8.62 -1.95 -21.69
CA ALA A 157 9.08 -2.59 -22.92
C ALA A 157 8.59 -4.03 -23.04
N THR A 158 8.38 -4.51 -24.26
CA THR A 158 8.22 -5.93 -24.59
C THR A 158 9.60 -6.55 -24.68
N SER A 159 10.16 -6.90 -23.53
CA SER A 159 11.46 -7.54 -23.35
C SER A 159 11.32 -8.76 -22.43
N ARG A 160 12.24 -9.72 -22.52
CA ARG A 160 12.31 -10.85 -21.59
C ARG A 160 12.55 -10.42 -20.14
N ARG A 161 13.24 -9.29 -19.91
CA ARG A 161 13.37 -8.68 -18.58
C ARG A 161 12.00 -8.28 -18.03
N ASN A 162 11.11 -7.73 -18.85
CA ASN A 162 9.77 -7.31 -18.44
C ASN A 162 8.68 -8.39 -18.55
N LEU A 163 8.98 -9.55 -19.15
CA LEU A 163 8.00 -10.62 -19.36
C LEU A 163 7.63 -11.32 -18.06
N VAL A 164 6.34 -11.59 -17.85
CA VAL A 164 5.82 -12.51 -16.82
C VAL A 164 4.80 -13.49 -17.39
N ASP A 165 4.75 -14.69 -16.81
CA ASP A 165 3.82 -15.74 -17.23
C ASP A 165 2.78 -16.06 -16.15
N LEU A 166 1.52 -15.78 -16.47
CA LEU A 166 0.41 -15.75 -15.52
C LEU A 166 -0.75 -16.65 -15.94
N CYS A 167 -1.47 -17.20 -14.96
CA CYS A 167 -2.78 -17.79 -15.23
C CYS A 167 -3.81 -16.68 -15.44
N ALA A 168 -4.90 -16.97 -16.19
CA ALA A 168 -5.89 -15.97 -16.56
C ALA A 168 -6.44 -15.17 -15.36
N ARG A 169 -6.68 -15.84 -14.22
CA ARG A 169 -7.15 -15.18 -13.00
C ARG A 169 -6.20 -14.12 -12.46
N HIS A 170 -4.90 -14.41 -12.43
CA HIS A 170 -3.92 -13.45 -11.89
C HIS A 170 -3.54 -12.38 -12.90
N ASN A 171 -3.53 -12.72 -14.18
CA ASN A 171 -3.38 -11.73 -15.25
C ASN A 171 -4.49 -10.67 -15.19
N ASN A 172 -5.76 -11.11 -15.15
CA ASN A 172 -6.91 -10.21 -15.03
C ASN A 172 -6.89 -9.36 -13.75
N ARG A 173 -6.40 -9.92 -12.64
CA ARG A 173 -6.25 -9.18 -11.38
C ARG A 173 -5.12 -8.15 -11.45
N LYS A 174 -4.01 -8.47 -12.11
CA LYS A 174 -2.89 -7.55 -12.29
C LYS A 174 -3.32 -6.39 -13.18
N SER A 175 -3.94 -6.68 -14.33
CA SER A 175 -4.38 -5.67 -15.29
C SER A 175 -3.24 -4.66 -15.57
N ASP A 176 -3.56 -3.37 -15.64
CA ASP A 176 -2.62 -2.27 -15.83
C ASP A 176 -1.94 -1.79 -14.52
N HIS A 177 -2.06 -2.52 -13.41
CA HIS A 177 -1.47 -2.11 -12.14
C HIS A 177 0.06 -2.09 -12.21
N VAL A 178 0.67 -0.96 -11.86
CA VAL A 178 2.13 -0.82 -11.73
C VAL A 178 2.59 -1.55 -10.47
N PRO A 179 3.44 -2.59 -10.57
CA PRO A 179 3.89 -3.33 -9.41
C PRO A 179 4.66 -2.45 -8.42
N THR A 180 4.67 -2.84 -7.15
CA THR A 180 5.46 -2.15 -6.12
C THR A 180 6.92 -2.62 -6.16
N ARG A 181 7.81 -1.81 -5.57
CA ARG A 181 9.21 -2.20 -5.38
C ARG A 181 9.35 -3.51 -4.61
N LEU A 182 8.54 -3.69 -3.57
CA LEU A 182 8.53 -4.92 -2.78
C LEU A 182 8.04 -6.12 -3.61
N GLN A 183 6.95 -5.98 -4.38
CA GLN A 183 6.46 -7.04 -5.26
C GLN A 183 7.53 -7.47 -6.27
N THR A 184 8.27 -6.51 -6.80
CA THR A 184 9.35 -6.72 -7.78
C THR A 184 10.53 -7.44 -7.16
N ALA A 185 10.99 -6.97 -5.99
CA ALA A 185 12.07 -7.63 -5.25
C ALA A 185 11.70 -9.07 -4.87
N MET A 186 10.45 -9.29 -4.45
CA MET A 186 9.94 -10.62 -4.12
C MET A 186 9.88 -11.54 -5.34
N LEU A 187 9.43 -11.05 -6.50
CA LEU A 187 9.43 -11.82 -7.74
C LEU A 187 10.87 -12.12 -8.20
N ALA A 188 11.77 -11.15 -8.12
CA ALA A 188 13.17 -11.34 -8.47
C ALA A 188 13.85 -12.40 -7.60
N HIS A 189 13.72 -12.29 -6.27
CA HIS A 189 14.25 -13.29 -5.35
C HIS A 189 13.60 -14.66 -5.54
N ALA A 190 12.31 -14.68 -5.90
CA ALA A 190 11.60 -15.90 -6.22
C ALA A 190 12.17 -16.59 -7.47
N ARG A 191 12.40 -15.84 -8.56
CA ARG A 191 12.93 -16.35 -9.82
C ARG A 191 14.27 -17.03 -9.65
N LEU A 192 15.16 -16.52 -8.78
CA LEU A 192 16.44 -17.18 -8.45
C LEU A 192 16.31 -18.65 -8.01
N LYS A 193 15.14 -19.06 -7.50
CA LYS A 193 14.89 -20.43 -7.03
C LYS A 193 14.49 -21.41 -8.14
N TYR A 194 13.99 -20.91 -9.28
CA TYR A 194 13.42 -21.77 -10.33
C TYR A 194 13.84 -21.39 -11.75
N PHE A 195 14.42 -20.22 -11.96
CA PHE A 195 15.10 -19.89 -13.21
C PHE A 195 16.43 -20.66 -13.29
N PRO A 196 16.75 -21.26 -14.45
CA PRO A 196 18.06 -21.81 -14.70
C PRO A 196 19.18 -20.77 -14.50
N PRO A 197 20.39 -21.19 -14.07
CA PRO A 197 21.51 -20.29 -13.80
C PRO A 197 21.83 -19.29 -14.93
N GLU A 198 21.79 -19.75 -16.17
CA GLU A 198 22.05 -18.97 -17.39
C GLU A 198 21.02 -17.86 -17.63
N TRP A 199 19.82 -17.96 -17.04
CA TRP A 199 18.76 -16.95 -17.18
C TRP A 199 18.63 -16.03 -15.96
N ARG A 200 19.57 -16.10 -15.00
CA ARG A 200 19.46 -15.32 -13.76
C ARG A 200 19.53 -13.81 -13.97
N GLY A 201 20.17 -13.32 -15.03
CA GLY A 201 20.15 -11.90 -15.43
C GLY A 201 18.73 -11.36 -15.63
N TYR A 202 17.80 -12.21 -16.09
CA TYR A 202 16.39 -11.85 -16.32
C TYR A 202 15.50 -12.01 -15.08
N CYS A 203 16.06 -12.35 -13.91
CA CYS A 203 15.28 -12.55 -12.71
C CYS A 203 14.60 -11.26 -12.24
N ARG A 204 15.23 -10.09 -12.45
CA ARG A 204 14.70 -8.82 -11.98
C ARG A 204 13.93 -8.11 -13.11
N PRO A 205 12.60 -8.06 -13.05
CA PRO A 205 11.86 -7.27 -14.02
C PRO A 205 11.98 -5.78 -13.73
N ASP A 206 12.53 -5.05 -14.68
CA ASP A 206 12.80 -3.61 -14.61
C ASP A 206 11.93 -2.80 -15.57
N GLY A 207 11.33 -3.44 -16.59
CA GLY A 207 10.50 -2.79 -17.59
C GLY A 207 11.28 -2.14 -18.72
N LEU A 208 12.61 -2.31 -18.74
CA LEU A 208 13.49 -1.71 -19.72
C LEU A 208 13.49 -2.50 -21.03
N ALA A 209 13.73 -1.81 -22.13
CA ALA A 209 14.02 -2.44 -23.41
C ALA A 209 15.33 -3.21 -23.34
N ASP A 210 15.43 -4.29 -24.13
CA ASP A 210 16.69 -4.99 -24.31
C ASP A 210 17.66 -4.04 -25.03
N ASP A 211 18.83 -3.82 -24.42
CA ASP A 211 19.88 -2.96 -24.94
C ASP A 211 21.15 -3.81 -25.02
N PRO A 212 21.57 -4.22 -26.23
CA PRO A 212 22.68 -5.15 -26.40
C PRO A 212 23.99 -4.64 -25.81
N ASP A 213 24.21 -3.32 -25.78
CA ASP A 213 25.42 -2.71 -25.24
C ASP A 213 25.42 -2.75 -23.69
N ARG A 214 24.24 -2.68 -23.08
CA ARG A 214 24.06 -2.72 -21.63
C ARG A 214 24.00 -4.15 -21.09
N ASP A 215 23.36 -5.06 -21.82
CA ASP A 215 23.27 -6.48 -21.46
C ASP A 215 24.66 -7.15 -21.43
N ALA A 216 25.58 -6.75 -22.31
CA ALA A 216 26.96 -7.25 -22.31
C ALA A 216 27.77 -6.86 -21.06
N THR A 217 27.37 -5.79 -20.35
CA THR A 217 28.07 -5.33 -19.14
C THR A 217 27.54 -5.96 -17.84
N ASP A 218 26.30 -6.46 -17.84
CA ASP A 218 25.69 -7.15 -16.69
C ASP A 218 26.09 -8.66 -16.61
N GLU A 219 26.67 -9.21 -17.69
CA GLU A 219 27.09 -10.62 -17.80
C GLU A 219 28.60 -10.86 -17.49
N ALA A 220 29.38 -9.79 -17.24
CA ALA A 220 30.82 -9.83 -16.91
C ALA A 220 31.08 -9.77 -15.39
#